data_AF-A0A3S2AM34-F1
#
_entry.id   AF-A0A3S2AM34-F1
#
_cell.length_a   1.000
_cell.length_b   1.000
_cell.length_c   1.000
_cell.angle_alpha   90.00
_cell.angle_beta   90.00
_cell.angle_gamma   90.00
#
_symmetry.space_group_name_H-M   'P 1'
#
loop_
_entity.id
_entity.type
_entity.pdbx_description
1 polymer ?
#
loop_
_entity_poly.entity_id
_entity_poly.type
_entity_poly.pdbx_seq_one_letter_code
_entity_poly.pdbx_strand_id
1 'polypeptide(L)'
;MFLLALSAPALSQTVDSQGAKQLSDDLSRYVGKQAIDKGILKVSLEGGAYKILFDFKALAASFPDQKLLKFDFAPYALMVKPRSDGSWDVSMDFSQSASFEFNGPEGLQSTQFSIKDGKGSGVYDPNLAAFTSGTSSMAGMTMTSKDAKQHMEASAGAGIATVAATKSATGGVDFTTSQKVSSFVEAINFDDPESGLKFPVTVRSPELSVEASGKGVQTKPLLDLLAFAVANEDEATLKANQAQLKSLLFAALPLWQRIDGTYGFKDFAVESPVGNFGATQLSTVFGSDGVAQNGTITYGIKASGLTVPTQLLPSWSVGLLPTDVDLNFGGANIDLDSMAKKAIEAFDLNKNPPLSAEFGQQLKADFMAKSPKVVLGHSTVKNKDTEIALEGEMTFPGEKPEGSVTVDVAGFDKLVEGLQEAAKSEPEVSQYVPVALMAKGFGKTLPDGRLEWIVNAKADGSVTVNGVMLKPADPAVDDGDGDDDSGDDSGGAGAKLNP
;
A
#
# COMPACT_ATOMS: atom_id res chain seq x y z
N MET A 1 4.63 -4.94 -15.43
CA MET A 1 5.35 -6.22 -15.59
C MET A 1 5.80 -6.48 -17.02
N PHE A 2 4.93 -6.47 -18.05
CA PHE A 2 5.33 -6.69 -19.46
C PHE A 2 6.37 -5.67 -20.01
N LEU A 3 6.38 -4.45 -19.47
CA LEU A 3 7.37 -3.40 -19.82
C LEU A 3 8.80 -3.68 -19.34
N LEU A 4 9.04 -4.73 -18.54
CA LEU A 4 10.35 -5.03 -17.91
C LEU A 4 11.13 -6.16 -18.58
N ALA A 5 10.73 -6.63 -19.76
CA ALA A 5 11.16 -7.94 -20.27
C ALA A 5 11.97 -7.89 -21.59
N LEU A 6 12.77 -6.85 -21.86
CA LEU A 6 13.78 -6.95 -22.92
C LEU A 6 15.04 -7.57 -22.29
N SER A 7 15.40 -8.79 -22.68
CA SER A 7 16.39 -9.58 -21.94
C SER A 7 17.76 -9.70 -22.59
N ALA A 8 17.87 -9.34 -23.88
CA ALA A 8 19.12 -9.40 -24.62
C ALA A 8 19.67 -7.98 -24.89
N PRO A 9 20.97 -7.73 -24.56
CA PRO A 9 21.68 -6.56 -25.06
C PRO A 9 21.62 -6.51 -26.59
N ALA A 10 21.26 -5.35 -27.12
CA ALA A 10 20.93 -5.18 -28.53
C ALA A 10 22.15 -4.96 -29.45
N LEU A 11 23.32 -5.50 -29.07
CA LEU A 11 24.60 -5.17 -29.71
C LEU A 11 24.56 -5.49 -31.22
N SER A 12 24.58 -4.42 -32.02
CA SER A 12 24.63 -4.46 -33.48
C SER A 12 23.50 -5.24 -34.17
N GLN A 13 22.33 -5.37 -33.53
CA GLN A 13 21.16 -5.99 -34.17
C GLN A 13 20.62 -5.07 -35.29
N THR A 14 20.71 -5.54 -36.54
CA THR A 14 19.92 -5.00 -37.64
C THR A 14 18.44 -5.22 -37.35
N VAL A 15 17.61 -4.20 -37.57
CA VAL A 15 16.16 -4.32 -37.42
C VAL A 15 15.60 -5.10 -38.61
N ASP A 16 15.47 -6.40 -38.44
CA ASP A 16 15.09 -7.34 -39.49
C ASP A 16 14.26 -8.52 -38.97
N SER A 17 13.83 -9.41 -39.86
CA SER A 17 12.94 -10.52 -39.51
C SER A 17 13.59 -11.53 -38.56
N GLN A 18 14.92 -11.65 -38.60
CA GLN A 18 15.66 -12.55 -37.72
C GLN A 18 15.72 -11.98 -36.30
N GLY A 19 15.99 -10.68 -36.16
CA GLY A 19 15.97 -10.01 -34.87
C GLY A 19 14.56 -9.94 -34.26
N ALA A 20 13.51 -9.78 -35.08
CA ALA A 20 12.13 -9.87 -34.60
C ALA A 20 11.80 -11.25 -34.00
N LYS A 21 12.28 -12.32 -34.66
CA LYS A 21 12.14 -13.70 -34.17
C LYS A 21 12.92 -13.90 -32.87
N GLN A 22 14.17 -13.44 -32.82
CA GLN A 22 15.01 -13.52 -31.62
C GLN A 22 14.36 -12.81 -30.44
N LEU A 23 13.84 -11.59 -30.65
CA LEU A 23 13.13 -10.84 -29.61
C LEU A 23 11.87 -11.57 -29.13
N SER A 24 11.11 -12.19 -30.04
CA SER A 24 9.95 -13.01 -29.67
C SER A 24 10.35 -14.21 -28.81
N ASP A 25 11.42 -14.92 -29.19
CA ASP A 25 11.95 -16.07 -28.47
C ASP A 25 12.47 -15.66 -27.08
N ASP A 26 13.14 -14.51 -26.98
CA ASP A 26 13.63 -13.96 -25.72
C ASP A 26 12.50 -13.53 -24.78
N LEU A 27 11.43 -12.92 -25.31
CA LEU A 27 10.24 -12.56 -24.53
C LEU A 27 9.48 -13.79 -24.03
N SER A 28 9.45 -14.87 -24.82
CA SER A 28 8.74 -16.11 -24.44
C SER A 28 9.21 -16.72 -23.12
N ARG A 29 10.44 -16.39 -22.68
CA ARG A 29 10.97 -16.80 -21.38
C ARG A 29 10.20 -16.22 -20.19
N TYR A 30 9.51 -15.10 -20.37
CA TYR A 30 8.80 -14.39 -19.30
C TYR A 30 7.28 -14.44 -19.42
N VAL A 31 6.76 -14.86 -20.57
CA VAL A 31 5.32 -14.88 -20.86
C VAL A 31 4.82 -16.27 -21.24
N GLY A 32 5.73 -17.24 -21.37
CA GLY A 32 5.45 -18.59 -21.84
C GLY A 32 5.32 -18.66 -23.36
N LYS A 33 5.67 -19.82 -23.93
CA LYS A 33 5.51 -20.05 -25.38
C LYS A 33 4.05 -20.00 -25.82
N GLN A 34 3.13 -20.41 -24.95
CA GLN A 34 1.70 -20.36 -25.23
C GLN A 34 1.20 -18.94 -25.53
N ALA A 35 1.80 -17.90 -24.95
CA ALA A 35 1.43 -16.53 -25.26
C ALA A 35 1.74 -16.16 -26.72
N ILE A 36 2.82 -16.70 -27.27
CA ILE A 36 3.16 -16.53 -28.70
C ILE A 36 2.24 -17.39 -29.56
N ASP A 37 2.09 -18.66 -29.22
CA ASP A 37 1.32 -19.64 -30.01
C ASP A 37 -0.18 -19.28 -30.11
N LYS A 38 -0.74 -18.71 -29.03
CA LYS A 38 -2.14 -18.23 -28.96
C LYS A 38 -2.32 -16.81 -29.50
N GLY A 39 -1.26 -16.15 -29.95
CA GLY A 39 -1.31 -14.79 -30.48
C GLY A 39 -1.52 -13.69 -29.43
N ILE A 40 -1.33 -14.00 -28.15
CA ILE A 40 -1.40 -13.03 -27.04
C ILE A 40 -0.26 -12.02 -27.16
N LEU A 41 0.93 -12.46 -27.56
CA LEU A 41 2.07 -11.60 -27.83
C LEU A 41 2.61 -11.86 -29.23
N LYS A 42 2.84 -10.79 -30.01
CA LYS A 42 3.39 -10.87 -31.36
C LYS A 42 4.49 -9.83 -31.55
N VAL A 43 5.62 -10.25 -32.11
CA VAL A 43 6.72 -9.35 -32.53
C VAL A 43 6.74 -9.24 -34.04
N SER A 44 6.83 -8.03 -34.57
CA SER A 44 6.87 -7.76 -36.02
C SER A 44 7.74 -6.56 -36.36
N LEU A 45 8.08 -6.37 -37.63
CA LEU A 45 8.78 -5.19 -38.13
C LEU A 45 7.80 -4.08 -38.47
N GLU A 46 8.03 -2.88 -37.98
CA GLU A 46 7.24 -1.70 -38.35
C GLU A 46 8.12 -0.45 -38.30
N GLY A 47 8.20 0.31 -39.40
CA GLY A 47 8.86 1.62 -39.42
C GLY A 47 10.35 1.63 -39.05
N GLY A 48 11.09 0.54 -39.24
CA GLY A 48 12.50 0.45 -38.82
C GLY A 48 12.70 0.23 -37.31
N ALA A 49 11.66 -0.25 -36.62
CA ALA A 49 11.67 -0.75 -35.25
C ALA A 49 10.95 -2.10 -35.16
N TYR A 50 11.02 -2.77 -34.01
CA TYR A 50 10.18 -3.90 -33.70
C TYR A 50 8.90 -3.43 -33.00
N LYS A 51 7.77 -3.93 -33.45
CA LYS A 51 6.48 -3.77 -32.79
C LYS A 51 6.17 -5.00 -31.96
N ILE A 52 6.05 -4.82 -30.65
CA ILE A 52 5.58 -5.83 -29.71
C ILE A 52 4.09 -5.53 -29.46
N LEU A 53 3.22 -6.36 -30.02
CA LEU A 53 1.77 -6.27 -29.89
C LEU A 53 1.30 -7.22 -28.80
N PHE A 54 0.41 -6.75 -27.92
CA PHE A 54 -0.28 -7.53 -26.92
C PHE A 54 -1.78 -7.56 -27.19
N ASP A 55 -2.35 -8.74 -27.36
CA ASP A 55 -3.77 -8.95 -27.65
C ASP A 55 -4.54 -9.40 -26.40
N PHE A 56 -5.29 -8.45 -25.81
CA PHE A 56 -6.09 -8.71 -24.62
C PHE A 56 -7.28 -9.63 -24.89
N LYS A 57 -7.81 -9.68 -26.12
CA LYS A 57 -8.91 -10.59 -26.47
C LYS A 57 -8.40 -12.03 -26.53
N ALA A 58 -7.21 -12.24 -27.11
CA ALA A 58 -6.54 -13.53 -27.09
C ALA A 58 -6.18 -13.96 -25.66
N LEU A 59 -5.72 -13.02 -24.82
CA LEU A 59 -5.47 -13.30 -23.40
C LEU A 59 -6.75 -13.72 -22.68
N ALA A 60 -7.82 -12.94 -22.81
CA ALA A 60 -9.11 -13.24 -22.17
C ALA A 60 -9.60 -14.63 -22.58
N ALA A 61 -9.60 -14.95 -23.88
CA ALA A 61 -10.00 -16.25 -24.41
C ALA A 61 -9.16 -17.44 -23.88
N SER A 62 -8.01 -17.20 -23.25
CA SER A 62 -7.16 -18.25 -22.69
C SER A 62 -7.58 -18.73 -21.29
N PHE A 63 -8.45 -17.99 -20.59
CA PHE A 63 -8.92 -18.38 -19.25
C PHE A 63 -10.23 -19.21 -19.31
N PRO A 64 -10.38 -20.25 -18.48
CA PRO A 64 -11.63 -20.99 -18.36
C PRO A 64 -12.72 -20.17 -17.65
N ASP A 65 -14.00 -20.44 -17.95
CA ASP A 65 -15.18 -19.88 -17.27
C ASP A 65 -15.20 -18.36 -17.05
N GLN A 66 -15.03 -17.63 -18.14
CA GLN A 66 -14.86 -16.19 -18.11
C GLN A 66 -16.05 -15.39 -17.53
N LYS A 67 -17.28 -15.97 -17.45
CA LYS A 67 -18.55 -15.27 -17.13
C LYS A 67 -18.71 -13.88 -17.81
N LEU A 68 -17.91 -13.63 -18.84
CA LEU A 68 -17.75 -12.38 -19.56
C LEU A 68 -18.82 -12.37 -20.64
N LEU A 69 -19.68 -11.38 -20.56
CA LEU A 69 -20.73 -11.14 -21.54
C LEU A 69 -20.23 -10.25 -22.67
N LYS A 70 -19.33 -9.33 -22.36
CA LYS A 70 -18.70 -8.43 -23.33
C LYS A 70 -17.26 -8.15 -22.92
N PHE A 71 -16.37 -8.14 -23.92
CA PHE A 71 -14.98 -7.72 -23.74
C PHE A 71 -14.51 -7.03 -25.02
N ASP A 72 -14.43 -5.71 -24.97
CA ASP A 72 -13.85 -4.92 -26.04
C ASP A 72 -12.64 -4.16 -25.51
N PHE A 73 -11.46 -4.61 -25.93
CA PHE A 73 -10.19 -3.98 -25.62
C PHE A 73 -9.32 -4.14 -26.87
N ALA A 74 -8.91 -3.02 -27.47
CA ALA A 74 -7.99 -3.05 -28.61
C ALA A 74 -6.60 -3.57 -28.19
N PRO A 75 -5.86 -4.24 -29.08
CA PRO A 75 -4.49 -4.62 -28.80
C PRO A 75 -3.62 -3.41 -28.47
N TYR A 76 -2.68 -3.58 -27.54
CA TYR A 76 -1.70 -2.56 -27.16
C TYR A 76 -0.35 -2.84 -27.81
N ALA A 77 0.37 -1.81 -28.24
CA ALA A 77 1.63 -1.96 -28.94
C ALA A 77 2.76 -1.13 -28.33
N LEU A 78 3.94 -1.74 -28.22
CA LEU A 78 5.20 -1.08 -27.94
C LEU A 78 6.05 -1.08 -29.21
N MET A 79 6.71 0.04 -29.48
CA MET A 79 7.72 0.16 -30.53
C MET A 79 9.08 0.19 -29.87
N VAL A 80 9.92 -0.81 -30.15
CA VAL A 80 11.25 -0.95 -29.57
C VAL A 80 12.32 -0.96 -30.64
N LYS A 81 13.42 -0.25 -30.40
CA LYS A 81 14.54 -0.15 -31.33
C LYS A 81 15.87 -0.38 -30.60
N PRO A 82 16.74 -1.26 -31.12
CA PRO A 82 18.04 -1.52 -30.53
C PRO A 82 18.95 -0.29 -30.66
N ARG A 83 19.74 -0.01 -29.61
CA ARG A 83 20.77 1.05 -29.59
C ARG A 83 22.17 0.45 -29.66
N SER A 84 23.14 1.24 -30.12
CA SER A 84 24.53 0.80 -30.27
C SER A 84 25.23 0.47 -28.95
N ASP A 85 24.75 1.04 -27.84
CA ASP A 85 25.24 0.78 -26.47
C ASP A 85 24.64 -0.51 -25.86
N GLY A 86 23.79 -1.23 -26.59
CA GLY A 86 23.13 -2.45 -26.15
C GLY A 86 21.81 -2.22 -25.39
N SER A 87 21.40 -0.97 -25.17
CA SER A 87 20.08 -0.62 -24.64
C SER A 87 19.01 -0.54 -25.74
N TRP A 88 17.76 -0.26 -25.36
CA TRP A 88 16.62 -0.19 -26.26
C TRP A 88 15.90 1.15 -26.12
N ASP A 89 15.68 1.84 -27.23
CA ASP A 89 14.66 2.88 -27.29
C ASP A 89 13.29 2.21 -27.27
N VAL A 90 12.41 2.65 -26.37
CA VAL A 90 11.04 2.17 -26.26
C VAL A 90 10.12 3.38 -26.45
N SER A 91 9.10 3.21 -27.27
CA SER A 91 8.01 4.17 -27.39
C SER A 91 6.68 3.44 -27.33
N MET A 92 5.69 4.11 -26.76
CA MET A 92 4.37 3.55 -26.53
C MET A 92 3.29 4.58 -26.83
N ASP A 93 2.25 4.13 -27.50
CA ASP A 93 0.96 4.79 -27.54
C ASP A 93 0.02 3.97 -26.66
N PHE A 94 -0.40 4.56 -25.55
CA PHE A 94 -1.34 3.96 -24.60
C PHE A 94 -2.69 4.68 -24.63
N SER A 95 -2.99 5.43 -25.70
CA SER A 95 -4.35 5.83 -25.97
C SER A 95 -5.22 4.60 -26.21
N GLN A 96 -6.16 4.40 -25.31
CA GLN A 96 -6.91 3.16 -25.25
C GLN A 96 -8.31 3.44 -24.74
N SER A 97 -9.29 2.75 -25.31
CA SER A 97 -10.59 2.57 -24.68
C SER A 97 -10.85 1.08 -24.48
N ALA A 98 -11.47 0.72 -23.38
CA ALA A 98 -11.96 -0.64 -23.19
C ALA A 98 -13.34 -0.63 -22.53
N SER A 99 -14.11 -1.68 -22.78
CA SER A 99 -15.36 -1.96 -22.08
C SER A 99 -15.46 -3.45 -21.80
N PHE A 100 -15.90 -3.81 -20.61
CA PHE A 100 -16.14 -5.20 -20.24
C PHE A 100 -17.39 -5.32 -19.37
N GLU A 101 -18.11 -6.42 -19.57
CA GLU A 101 -19.32 -6.79 -18.84
C GLU A 101 -19.21 -8.24 -18.40
N PHE A 102 -19.55 -8.54 -17.15
CA PHE A 102 -19.54 -9.90 -16.62
C PHE A 102 -20.63 -10.10 -15.57
N ASN A 103 -21.04 -11.35 -15.39
CA ASN A 103 -21.99 -11.73 -14.34
C ASN A 103 -21.27 -12.02 -13.02
N GLY A 104 -21.36 -11.09 -12.08
CA GLY A 104 -20.89 -11.24 -10.70
C GLY A 104 -21.93 -11.93 -9.79
N PRO A 105 -21.57 -12.17 -8.51
CA PRO A 105 -22.48 -12.79 -7.54
C PRO A 105 -23.80 -12.01 -7.34
N GLU A 106 -23.74 -10.68 -7.44
CA GLU A 106 -24.88 -9.78 -7.22
C GLU A 106 -25.56 -9.34 -8.53
N GLY A 107 -25.14 -9.86 -9.69
CA GLY A 107 -25.71 -9.54 -11.00
C GLY A 107 -24.70 -8.97 -11.99
N LEU A 108 -25.21 -8.25 -12.99
CA LEU A 108 -24.39 -7.69 -14.07
C LEU A 108 -23.47 -6.58 -13.53
N GLN A 109 -22.19 -6.71 -13.83
CA GLN A 109 -21.18 -5.68 -13.58
C GLN A 109 -20.63 -5.21 -14.91
N SER A 110 -20.45 -3.90 -15.07
CA SER A 110 -19.92 -3.30 -16.29
C SER A 110 -18.91 -2.22 -15.95
N THR A 111 -17.83 -2.17 -16.72
CA THR A 111 -16.84 -1.10 -16.62
C THR A 111 -16.43 -0.66 -18.02
N GLN A 112 -16.30 0.64 -18.20
CA GLN A 112 -15.71 1.24 -19.38
C GLN A 112 -14.64 2.24 -18.96
N PHE A 113 -13.54 2.31 -19.69
CA PHE A 113 -12.56 3.38 -19.51
C PHE A 113 -12.05 3.91 -20.85
N SER A 114 -11.51 5.12 -20.83
CA SER A 114 -10.78 5.70 -21.94
C SER A 114 -9.58 6.50 -21.46
N ILE A 115 -8.49 6.45 -22.22
CA ILE A 115 -7.27 7.24 -22.05
C ILE A 115 -7.03 8.00 -23.35
N LYS A 116 -7.03 9.32 -23.26
CA LYS A 116 -6.89 10.22 -24.40
C LYS A 116 -5.45 10.73 -24.53
N ASP A 117 -4.95 10.71 -25.76
CA ASP A 117 -3.59 11.13 -26.16
C ASP A 117 -2.48 10.60 -25.24
N GLY A 118 -2.55 9.32 -24.87
CA GLY A 118 -1.61 8.65 -23.99
C GLY A 118 -0.33 8.23 -24.73
N LYS A 119 0.82 8.79 -24.37
CA LYS A 119 2.09 8.56 -25.08
C LYS A 119 3.24 8.45 -24.10
N GLY A 120 4.23 7.62 -24.42
CA GLY A 120 5.45 7.54 -23.64
C GLY A 120 6.65 7.12 -24.45
N SER A 121 7.82 7.42 -23.91
CA SER A 121 9.10 7.00 -24.45
C SER A 121 10.12 6.82 -23.35
N GLY A 122 11.10 5.96 -23.54
CA GLY A 122 12.18 5.75 -22.60
C GLY A 122 13.32 4.92 -23.17
N VAL A 123 14.38 4.82 -22.39
CA VAL A 123 15.53 3.96 -22.67
C VAL A 123 15.55 2.82 -21.67
N TYR A 124 15.50 1.59 -22.17
CA TYR A 124 15.54 0.39 -21.36
C TYR A 124 16.91 -0.29 -21.47
N ASP A 125 17.55 -0.61 -20.34
CA ASP A 125 18.82 -1.33 -20.27
C ASP A 125 18.60 -2.80 -19.84
N PRO A 126 18.81 -3.78 -20.74
CA PRO A 126 18.69 -5.21 -20.44
C PRO A 126 19.64 -5.71 -19.35
N ASN A 127 20.79 -5.06 -19.15
CA ASN A 127 21.72 -5.45 -18.10
C ASN A 127 21.21 -5.08 -16.71
N LEU A 128 20.43 -4.00 -16.63
CA LEU A 128 19.76 -3.56 -15.41
C LEU A 128 18.33 -4.10 -15.29
N ALA A 129 17.77 -4.67 -16.36
CA ALA A 129 16.35 -5.03 -16.44
C ALA A 129 15.43 -3.86 -16.03
N ALA A 130 15.76 -2.64 -16.46
CA ALA A 130 15.09 -1.41 -16.02
C ALA A 130 15.16 -0.30 -17.06
N PHE A 131 14.21 0.63 -17.00
CA PHE A 131 14.29 1.90 -17.71
C PHE A 131 15.31 2.82 -17.03
N THR A 132 16.35 3.23 -17.74
CA THR A 132 17.33 4.21 -17.25
C THR A 132 16.80 5.64 -17.34
N SER A 133 15.88 5.87 -18.27
CA SER A 133 15.11 7.11 -18.39
C SER A 133 13.76 6.83 -19.05
N GLY A 134 12.76 7.66 -18.74
CA GLY A 134 11.48 7.62 -19.43
C GLY A 134 10.59 8.79 -19.08
N THR A 135 9.69 9.12 -20.01
CA THR A 135 8.67 10.14 -19.85
C THR A 135 7.37 9.64 -20.45
N SER A 136 6.23 9.95 -19.84
CA SER A 136 4.92 9.72 -20.42
C SER A 136 3.98 10.89 -20.16
N SER A 137 2.95 10.99 -20.99
CA SER A 137 1.90 11.99 -20.87
C SER A 137 0.55 11.45 -21.33
N MET A 138 -0.53 12.00 -20.80
CA MET A 138 -1.89 11.82 -21.31
C MET A 138 -2.63 13.15 -21.31
N ALA A 139 -3.63 13.32 -22.18
CA ALA A 139 -4.51 14.49 -22.17
C ALA A 139 -5.69 14.33 -21.21
N GLY A 140 -6.09 13.10 -20.90
CA GLY A 140 -7.15 12.81 -19.93
C GLY A 140 -7.51 11.34 -19.86
N MET A 141 -8.24 10.99 -18.81
CA MET A 141 -8.78 9.66 -18.56
C MET A 141 -10.22 9.76 -18.11
N THR A 142 -11.06 8.81 -18.53
CA THR A 142 -12.40 8.60 -17.97
C THR A 142 -12.60 7.14 -17.63
N MET A 143 -13.42 6.88 -16.63
CA MET A 143 -13.87 5.54 -16.26
C MET A 143 -15.31 5.62 -15.78
N THR A 144 -16.14 4.68 -16.21
CA THR A 144 -17.45 4.43 -15.64
C THR A 144 -17.52 2.99 -15.18
N SER A 145 -18.07 2.76 -14.01
CA SER A 145 -18.31 1.43 -13.48
C SER A 145 -19.70 1.35 -12.88
N LYS A 146 -20.34 0.20 -13.06
CA LYS A 146 -21.68 -0.06 -12.56
C LYS A 146 -21.78 -1.48 -12.06
N ASP A 147 -22.38 -1.64 -10.89
CA ASP A 147 -22.89 -2.92 -10.41
C ASP A 147 -24.33 -2.75 -9.89
N ALA A 148 -24.81 -3.70 -9.10
CA ALA A 148 -26.17 -3.71 -8.57
C ALA A 148 -26.45 -2.61 -7.54
N LYS A 149 -25.44 -2.14 -6.81
CA LYS A 149 -25.57 -1.24 -5.65
C LYS A 149 -24.84 0.09 -5.82
N GLN A 150 -24.01 0.23 -6.85
CA GLN A 150 -23.24 1.45 -7.08
C GLN A 150 -23.04 1.78 -8.56
N HIS A 151 -22.97 3.08 -8.82
CA HIS A 151 -22.52 3.66 -10.08
C HIS A 151 -21.40 4.66 -9.84
N MET A 152 -20.23 4.40 -10.41
CA MET A 152 -19.03 5.21 -10.28
C MET A 152 -18.67 5.85 -11.61
N GLU A 153 -18.40 7.15 -11.60
CA GLU A 153 -17.77 7.88 -12.71
C GLU A 153 -16.48 8.51 -12.20
N ALA A 154 -15.34 8.17 -12.80
CA ALA A 154 -14.06 8.79 -12.50
C ALA A 154 -13.51 9.49 -13.74
N SER A 155 -12.80 10.59 -13.53
CA SER A 155 -12.09 11.30 -14.57
C SER A 155 -10.83 11.97 -14.05
N ALA A 156 -9.89 12.15 -14.96
CA ALA A 156 -8.67 12.91 -14.73
C ALA A 156 -8.32 13.71 -15.99
N GLY A 157 -7.75 14.89 -15.80
CA GLY A 157 -7.21 15.73 -16.85
C GLY A 157 -5.82 15.28 -17.33
N ALA A 158 -5.07 16.22 -17.87
CA ALA A 158 -3.73 15.97 -18.36
C ALA A 158 -2.83 15.42 -17.26
N GLY A 159 -1.98 14.46 -17.61
CA GLY A 159 -1.00 13.87 -16.72
C GLY A 159 0.37 13.77 -17.36
N ILE A 160 1.41 13.83 -16.54
CA ILE A 160 2.80 13.59 -16.93
C ILE A 160 3.44 12.64 -15.93
N ALA A 161 4.35 11.79 -16.40
CA ALA A 161 5.21 11.00 -15.53
C ALA A 161 6.65 10.96 -16.05
N THR A 162 7.60 10.82 -15.14
CA THR A 162 9.02 10.61 -15.47
C THR A 162 9.59 9.49 -14.63
N VAL A 163 10.58 8.79 -15.19
CA VAL A 163 11.38 7.80 -14.47
C VAL A 163 12.85 8.00 -14.84
N ALA A 164 13.73 7.83 -13.87
CA ALA A 164 15.17 7.76 -14.08
C ALA A 164 15.72 6.63 -13.22
N ALA A 165 16.67 5.86 -13.76
CA ALA A 165 17.30 4.79 -13.00
C ALA A 165 18.76 4.59 -13.39
N THR A 166 19.54 4.12 -12.42
CA THR A 166 20.98 3.88 -12.56
C THR A 166 21.39 2.61 -11.83
N LYS A 167 22.55 2.07 -12.19
CA LYS A 167 23.14 0.95 -11.46
C LYS A 167 23.49 1.38 -10.03
N SER A 168 23.02 0.63 -9.04
CA SER A 168 23.37 0.87 -7.64
C SER A 168 24.82 0.43 -7.35
N ALA A 169 25.55 1.18 -6.51
CA ALA A 169 26.92 0.86 -6.13
C ALA A 169 27.03 -0.50 -5.41
N THR A 170 25.96 -0.90 -4.74
CA THR A 170 25.82 -2.13 -3.96
C THR A 170 25.13 -3.26 -4.72
N GLY A 171 24.89 -3.09 -6.03
CA GLY A 171 24.14 -4.03 -6.86
C GLY A 171 22.64 -3.72 -6.91
N GLY A 172 21.99 -4.09 -8.02
CA GLY A 172 20.61 -3.70 -8.32
C GLY A 172 20.51 -2.31 -8.96
N VAL A 173 19.32 -1.73 -8.88
CA VAL A 173 18.93 -0.47 -9.55
C VAL A 173 18.48 0.57 -8.52
N ASP A 174 19.04 1.76 -8.62
CA ASP A 174 18.54 2.95 -7.95
C ASP A 174 17.59 3.69 -8.91
N PHE A 175 16.39 4.06 -8.48
CA PHE A 175 15.42 4.75 -9.33
C PHE A 175 14.76 5.94 -8.63
N THR A 176 14.24 6.87 -9.45
CA THR A 176 13.32 7.93 -9.06
C THR A 176 12.18 8.00 -10.07
N THR A 177 10.97 8.21 -9.61
CA THR A 177 9.78 8.39 -10.45
C THR A 177 8.93 9.53 -9.91
N SER A 178 8.38 10.33 -10.83
CA SER A 178 7.47 11.44 -10.52
C SER A 178 6.25 11.33 -11.41
N GLN A 179 5.05 11.54 -10.90
CA GLN A 179 3.82 11.60 -11.67
C GLN A 179 2.96 12.75 -11.16
N LYS A 180 2.35 13.50 -12.09
CA LYS A 180 1.35 14.52 -11.79
C LYS A 180 0.16 14.36 -12.70
N VAL A 181 -1.03 14.49 -12.14
CA VAL A 181 -2.30 14.38 -12.85
C VAL A 181 -3.18 15.55 -12.41
N SER A 182 -3.77 16.24 -13.39
CA SER A 182 -4.67 17.38 -13.13
C SER A 182 -6.13 16.95 -13.03
N SER A 183 -6.96 17.77 -12.40
CA SER A 183 -8.43 17.69 -12.45
C SER A 183 -8.99 16.30 -12.17
N PHE A 184 -8.55 15.68 -11.07
CA PHE A 184 -9.07 14.41 -10.60
C PHE A 184 -10.48 14.58 -10.04
N VAL A 185 -11.40 13.70 -10.46
CA VAL A 185 -12.78 13.63 -9.98
C VAL A 185 -13.19 12.17 -9.92
N GLU A 186 -13.84 11.76 -8.83
CA GLU A 186 -14.48 10.46 -8.68
C GLU A 186 -15.85 10.66 -8.04
N ALA A 187 -16.92 10.41 -8.79
CA ALA A 187 -18.30 10.49 -8.34
C ALA A 187 -18.86 9.09 -8.16
N ILE A 188 -19.25 8.74 -6.94
CA ILE A 188 -19.81 7.45 -6.57
C ILE A 188 -21.26 7.68 -6.15
N ASN A 189 -22.18 6.98 -6.80
CA ASN A 189 -23.59 6.97 -6.43
C ASN A 189 -23.90 5.60 -5.83
N PHE A 190 -24.00 5.53 -4.50
CA PHE A 190 -24.54 4.35 -3.82
C PHE A 190 -26.07 4.36 -3.97
N ASP A 191 -26.62 3.26 -4.47
CA ASP A 191 -28.04 3.01 -4.64
C ASP A 191 -28.30 1.56 -4.22
N ASP A 192 -28.40 1.32 -2.91
CA ASP A 192 -28.67 -0.01 -2.38
C ASP A 192 -30.19 -0.24 -2.30
N PRO A 193 -30.77 -1.06 -3.19
CA PRO A 193 -32.21 -1.29 -3.23
C PRO A 193 -32.73 -2.04 -1.99
N GLU A 194 -31.87 -2.78 -1.27
CA GLU A 194 -32.27 -3.56 -0.10
C GLU A 194 -32.49 -2.67 1.13
N SER A 195 -31.57 -1.73 1.37
CA SER A 195 -31.68 -0.75 2.46
C SER A 195 -32.45 0.52 2.06
N GLY A 196 -32.65 0.77 0.76
CA GLY A 196 -33.19 2.02 0.23
C GLY A 196 -32.21 3.20 0.32
N LEU A 197 -30.95 2.95 0.69
CA LEU A 197 -29.93 3.97 0.84
C LEU A 197 -29.53 4.54 -0.53
N LYS A 198 -29.69 5.85 -0.69
CA LYS A 198 -29.16 6.62 -1.82
C LYS A 198 -28.19 7.67 -1.29
N PHE A 199 -26.90 7.51 -1.59
CA PHE A 199 -25.87 8.36 -1.02
C PHE A 199 -24.82 8.69 -2.10
N PRO A 200 -24.95 9.83 -2.80
CA PRO A 200 -23.92 10.28 -3.73
C PRO A 200 -22.73 10.85 -2.96
N VAL A 201 -21.52 10.52 -3.39
CA VAL A 201 -20.26 11.09 -2.89
C VAL A 201 -19.44 11.52 -4.10
N THR A 202 -18.81 12.70 -4.06
CA THR A 202 -17.85 13.08 -5.08
C THR A 202 -16.54 13.55 -4.48
N VAL A 203 -15.46 12.88 -4.84
CA VAL A 203 -14.09 13.23 -4.47
C VAL A 203 -13.46 14.03 -5.60
N ARG A 204 -12.79 15.14 -5.30
CA ARG A 204 -12.14 15.99 -6.30
C ARG A 204 -10.80 16.51 -5.81
N SER A 205 -9.88 16.71 -6.76
CA SER A 205 -8.60 17.37 -6.52
C SER A 205 -8.07 17.98 -7.82
N PRO A 206 -7.75 19.29 -7.89
CA PRO A 206 -7.13 19.89 -9.07
C PRO A 206 -5.75 19.29 -9.41
N GLU A 207 -5.03 18.73 -8.44
CA GLU A 207 -3.75 18.05 -8.65
C GLU A 207 -3.65 16.80 -7.78
N LEU A 208 -3.22 15.71 -8.40
CA LEU A 208 -2.77 14.47 -7.77
C LEU A 208 -1.30 14.28 -8.15
N SER A 209 -0.44 14.03 -7.17
CA SER A 209 0.99 13.81 -7.39
C SER A 209 1.47 12.51 -6.75
N VAL A 210 2.40 11.83 -7.41
CA VAL A 210 3.11 10.67 -6.89
C VAL A 210 4.60 10.90 -7.07
N GLU A 211 5.37 10.78 -6.01
CA GLU A 211 6.83 10.76 -6.05
C GLU A 211 7.29 9.46 -5.42
N ALA A 212 8.22 8.74 -6.03
CA ALA A 212 8.84 7.59 -5.40
C ALA A 212 10.31 7.44 -5.78
N SER A 213 11.07 6.84 -4.90
CA SER A 213 12.46 6.49 -5.13
C SER A 213 12.77 5.12 -4.56
N GLY A 214 13.74 4.45 -5.14
CA GLY A 214 14.22 3.17 -4.63
C GLY A 214 15.72 3.03 -4.75
N LYS A 215 16.28 2.24 -3.84
CA LYS A 215 17.71 1.93 -3.74
C LYS A 215 17.93 0.44 -3.87
N GLY A 216 18.90 0.06 -4.70
CA GLY A 216 19.36 -1.32 -4.85
C GLY A 216 18.26 -2.35 -5.16
N VAL A 217 17.27 -1.99 -5.99
CA VAL A 217 16.19 -2.89 -6.41
C VAL A 217 16.77 -4.01 -7.26
N GLN A 218 16.50 -5.27 -6.89
CA GLN A 218 17.03 -6.47 -7.53
C GLN A 218 16.20 -6.87 -8.77
N THR A 219 16.01 -5.94 -9.70
CA THR A 219 15.21 -6.11 -10.93
C THR A 219 15.59 -7.35 -11.74
N LYS A 220 16.89 -7.58 -11.97
CA LYS A 220 17.36 -8.74 -12.74
C LYS A 220 17.12 -10.08 -12.01
N PRO A 221 17.54 -10.26 -10.74
CA PRO A 221 17.16 -11.45 -9.98
C PRO A 221 15.64 -11.71 -9.91
N LEU A 222 14.82 -10.67 -9.78
CA LEU A 222 13.35 -10.79 -9.81
C LEU A 222 12.84 -11.25 -11.19
N LEU A 223 13.45 -10.77 -12.26
CA LEU A 223 13.13 -11.19 -13.62
C LEU A 223 13.55 -12.66 -13.88
N ASP A 224 14.66 -13.11 -13.28
CA ASP A 224 15.11 -14.50 -13.34
C ASP A 224 14.15 -15.43 -12.57
N LEU A 225 13.58 -14.99 -11.43
CA LEU A 225 12.52 -15.71 -10.72
C LEU A 225 11.24 -15.84 -11.57
N LEU A 226 10.85 -14.78 -12.29
CA LEU A 226 9.72 -14.85 -13.22
C LEU A 226 9.98 -15.86 -14.35
N ALA A 227 11.17 -15.83 -14.95
CA ALA A 227 11.54 -16.80 -15.99
C ALA A 227 11.52 -18.24 -15.47
N PHE A 228 11.96 -18.44 -14.22
CA PHE A 228 11.88 -19.75 -13.58
C PHE A 228 10.43 -20.20 -13.38
N ALA A 229 9.53 -19.33 -12.91
CA ALA A 229 8.13 -19.67 -12.72
C ALA A 229 7.46 -20.07 -14.05
N VAL A 230 7.73 -19.33 -15.13
CA VAL A 230 7.23 -19.63 -16.49
C VAL A 230 7.82 -20.93 -17.04
N ALA A 231 9.07 -21.26 -16.70
CA ALA A 231 9.68 -22.52 -17.12
C ALA A 231 9.21 -23.75 -16.32
N ASN A 232 8.54 -23.55 -15.18
CA ASN A 232 8.15 -24.59 -14.23
C ASN A 232 6.68 -24.45 -13.81
N GLU A 233 5.79 -24.32 -14.80
CA GLU A 233 4.35 -24.10 -14.57
C GLU A 233 3.63 -25.28 -13.91
N ASP A 234 4.15 -26.51 -14.08
CA ASP A 234 3.59 -27.71 -13.49
C ASP A 234 4.29 -28.11 -12.18
N GLU A 235 3.53 -28.72 -11.28
CA GLU A 235 4.00 -29.10 -9.94
C GLU A 235 5.21 -30.05 -9.99
N ALA A 236 5.28 -30.95 -10.98
CA ALA A 236 6.35 -31.94 -11.05
C ALA A 236 7.68 -31.29 -11.45
N THR A 237 7.69 -30.41 -12.45
CA THR A 237 8.90 -29.66 -12.83
C THR A 237 9.33 -28.68 -11.74
N LEU A 238 8.38 -28.01 -11.09
CA LEU A 238 8.67 -27.12 -9.95
C LEU A 238 9.35 -27.86 -8.80
N LYS A 239 8.84 -29.04 -8.41
CA LYS A 239 9.45 -29.89 -7.37
C LYS A 239 10.83 -30.39 -7.79
N ALA A 240 10.98 -30.85 -9.02
CA ALA A 240 12.25 -31.32 -9.56
C ALA A 240 13.33 -30.22 -9.54
N ASN A 241 12.92 -28.97 -9.77
CA ASN A 241 13.82 -27.81 -9.84
C ASN A 241 13.86 -26.96 -8.56
N GLN A 242 13.40 -27.49 -7.42
CA GLN A 242 13.40 -26.80 -6.12
C GLN A 242 14.76 -26.20 -5.74
N ALA A 243 15.88 -26.89 -6.02
CA ALA A 243 17.21 -26.39 -5.69
C ALA A 243 17.53 -25.09 -6.45
N GLN A 244 17.13 -25.02 -7.72
CA GLN A 244 17.27 -23.81 -8.53
C GLN A 244 16.37 -22.69 -8.00
N LEU A 245 15.11 -23.00 -7.64
CA LEU A 245 14.20 -22.03 -7.03
C LEU A 245 14.83 -21.40 -5.78
N LYS A 246 15.37 -22.21 -4.87
CA LYS A 246 16.06 -21.72 -3.66
C LYS A 246 17.21 -20.78 -4.00
N SER A 247 18.07 -21.17 -4.96
CA SER A 247 19.18 -20.33 -5.41
C SER A 247 18.71 -18.98 -5.96
N LEU A 248 17.62 -18.96 -6.73
CA LEU A 248 17.06 -17.74 -7.29
C LEU A 248 16.42 -16.85 -6.21
N LEU A 249 15.73 -17.44 -5.23
CA LEU A 249 15.19 -16.72 -4.09
C LEU A 249 16.30 -16.04 -3.27
N PHE A 250 17.41 -16.75 -3.02
CA PHE A 250 18.57 -16.15 -2.36
C PHE A 250 19.20 -15.02 -3.17
N ALA A 251 19.34 -15.20 -4.48
CA ALA A 251 19.90 -14.18 -5.36
C ALA A 251 19.03 -12.92 -5.46
N ALA A 252 17.73 -13.04 -5.20
CA ALA A 252 16.81 -11.92 -5.19
C ALA A 252 16.87 -11.09 -3.91
N LEU A 253 17.41 -11.61 -2.79
CA LEU A 253 17.54 -10.84 -1.55
C LEU A 253 18.57 -9.70 -1.73
N PRO A 254 18.33 -8.49 -1.18
CA PRO A 254 17.26 -8.13 -0.24
C PRO A 254 15.92 -7.69 -0.89
N LEU A 255 15.71 -7.99 -2.18
CA LEU A 255 14.65 -7.47 -3.07
C LEU A 255 14.86 -5.99 -3.43
N TRP A 256 15.06 -5.16 -2.42
CA TRP A 256 15.51 -3.77 -2.51
C TRP A 256 16.22 -3.39 -1.21
N GLN A 257 16.94 -2.28 -1.19
CA GLN A 257 17.52 -1.75 0.04
C GLN A 257 16.53 -0.87 0.77
N ARG A 258 15.98 0.11 0.05
CA ARG A 258 14.97 1.04 0.55
C ARG A 258 14.09 1.51 -0.59
N ILE A 259 12.80 1.64 -0.34
CA ILE A 259 11.85 2.35 -1.19
C ILE A 259 11.18 3.42 -0.36
N ASP A 260 11.07 4.62 -0.92
CA ASP A 260 10.35 5.76 -0.35
C ASP A 260 9.32 6.24 -1.36
N GLY A 261 8.14 6.65 -0.89
CA GLY A 261 7.02 7.08 -1.71
C GLY A 261 6.22 8.19 -1.03
N THR A 262 5.69 9.10 -1.84
CA THR A 262 4.75 10.15 -1.42
C THR A 262 3.61 10.20 -2.43
N TYR A 263 2.39 10.18 -1.92
CA TYR A 263 1.16 10.33 -2.70
C TYR A 263 0.40 11.53 -2.16
N GLY A 264 -0.01 12.45 -3.01
CA GLY A 264 -0.54 13.74 -2.57
C GLY A 264 -1.68 14.27 -3.43
N PHE A 265 -2.59 14.99 -2.78
CA PHE A 265 -3.67 15.77 -3.35
C PHE A 265 -3.55 17.22 -2.91
N LYS A 266 -3.77 18.13 -3.85
CA LYS A 266 -3.87 19.57 -3.59
C LYS A 266 -5.32 19.98 -3.64
N ASP A 267 -5.79 20.78 -2.68
CA ASP A 267 -7.17 21.26 -2.60
C ASP A 267 -8.18 20.10 -2.70
N PHE A 268 -7.94 19.08 -1.88
CA PHE A 268 -8.77 17.88 -1.79
C PHE A 268 -10.15 18.22 -1.26
N ALA A 269 -11.21 17.71 -1.90
CA ALA A 269 -12.59 17.91 -1.48
C ALA A 269 -13.40 16.61 -1.61
N VAL A 270 -14.31 16.41 -0.66
CA VAL A 270 -15.34 15.37 -0.68
C VAL A 270 -16.70 16.04 -0.53
N GLU A 271 -17.51 15.96 -1.58
CA GLU A 271 -18.88 16.48 -1.63
C GLU A 271 -19.86 15.35 -1.29
N SER A 272 -20.79 15.60 -0.37
CA SER A 272 -21.81 14.61 0.03
C SER A 272 -23.10 15.31 0.49
N PRO A 273 -24.24 14.59 0.60
CA PRO A 273 -25.49 15.14 1.13
C PRO A 273 -25.38 15.70 2.55
N VAL A 274 -24.41 15.22 3.35
CA VAL A 274 -24.17 15.68 4.72
C VAL A 274 -23.24 16.89 4.79
N GLY A 275 -22.73 17.34 3.64
CA GLY A 275 -21.87 18.51 3.49
C GLY A 275 -20.52 18.18 2.87
N ASN A 276 -19.66 19.20 2.80
CA ASN A 276 -18.35 19.12 2.17
C ASN A 276 -17.23 18.96 3.21
N PHE A 277 -16.38 17.97 2.98
CA PHE A 277 -15.09 17.81 3.67
C PHE A 277 -13.98 18.28 2.74
N GLY A 278 -12.87 18.76 3.29
CA GLY A 278 -11.76 19.20 2.46
C GLY A 278 -10.45 19.36 3.21
N ALA A 279 -9.36 19.52 2.44
CA ALA A 279 -8.02 19.83 2.91
C ALA A 279 -7.27 20.60 1.82
N THR A 280 -6.52 21.64 2.17
CA THR A 280 -5.66 22.35 1.20
C THR A 280 -4.54 21.46 0.67
N GLN A 281 -4.06 20.54 1.51
CA GLN A 281 -3.14 19.48 1.13
C GLN A 281 -3.54 18.22 1.90
N LEU A 282 -3.60 17.09 1.19
CA LEU A 282 -3.67 15.76 1.78
C LEU A 282 -2.56 14.92 1.17
N SER A 283 -1.78 14.22 1.98
CA SER A 283 -0.73 13.34 1.47
C SER A 283 -0.46 12.16 2.38
N THR A 284 -0.04 11.05 1.79
CA THR A 284 0.53 9.92 2.49
C THR A 284 2.00 9.75 2.10
N VAL A 285 2.81 9.38 3.06
CA VAL A 285 4.22 9.01 2.85
C VAL A 285 4.41 7.56 3.26
N PHE A 286 5.25 6.85 2.55
CA PHE A 286 5.62 5.48 2.85
C PHE A 286 7.13 5.34 2.67
N GLY A 287 7.76 4.56 3.54
CA GLY A 287 9.15 4.16 3.38
C GLY A 287 9.34 2.76 3.95
N SER A 288 10.07 1.90 3.26
CA SER A 288 10.37 0.55 3.74
C SER A 288 11.74 0.11 3.28
N ASP A 289 12.51 -0.44 4.20
CA ASP A 289 13.65 -1.27 3.84
C ASP A 289 13.14 -2.58 3.21
N GLY A 290 14.02 -3.28 2.48
CA GLY A 290 13.69 -4.60 1.94
C GLY A 290 13.87 -5.71 2.97
N VAL A 291 14.32 -6.87 2.50
CA VAL A 291 14.65 -8.02 3.34
C VAL A 291 15.99 -7.73 4.06
N ALA A 292 15.90 -7.11 5.24
CA ALA A 292 17.03 -6.65 6.03
C ALA A 292 17.05 -7.27 7.44
N GLN A 293 18.21 -7.24 8.11
CA GLN A 293 18.37 -7.75 9.48
C GLN A 293 17.85 -6.79 10.56
N ASN A 294 17.80 -5.50 10.25
CA ASN A 294 17.31 -4.45 11.12
C ASN A 294 16.49 -3.46 10.28
N GLY A 295 15.42 -3.97 9.67
CA GLY A 295 14.57 -3.23 8.76
C GLY A 295 13.66 -2.25 9.48
N THR A 296 13.34 -1.17 8.78
CA THR A 296 12.35 -0.17 9.16
C THR A 296 11.21 -0.12 8.15
N ILE A 297 10.01 0.15 8.66
CA ILE A 297 8.83 0.51 7.86
C ILE A 297 8.30 1.80 8.45
N THR A 298 7.95 2.75 7.59
CA THR A 298 7.44 4.06 7.95
C THR A 298 6.23 4.38 7.10
N TYR A 299 5.23 4.98 7.72
CA TYR A 299 4.03 5.46 7.07
C TYR A 299 3.59 6.75 7.75
N GLY A 300 3.23 7.75 6.95
CA GLY A 300 2.75 9.02 7.46
C GLY A 300 1.51 9.50 6.71
N ILE A 301 0.62 10.18 7.44
CA ILE A 301 -0.55 10.86 6.90
C ILE A 301 -0.43 12.32 7.27
N LYS A 302 -0.49 13.20 6.27
CA LYS A 302 -0.46 14.63 6.48
C LYS A 302 -1.67 15.28 5.83
N ALA A 303 -2.40 16.08 6.59
CA ALA A 303 -3.47 16.92 6.11
C ALA A 303 -3.30 18.34 6.67
N SER A 304 -3.52 19.36 5.86
CA SER A 304 -3.50 20.76 6.28
C SER A 304 -4.73 21.47 5.75
N GLY A 305 -5.16 22.53 6.45
CA GLY A 305 -6.36 23.28 6.10
C GLY A 305 -7.61 22.40 6.07
N LEU A 306 -7.74 21.46 7.00
CA LEU A 306 -8.89 20.58 7.13
C LEU A 306 -10.17 21.40 7.33
N THR A 307 -11.20 21.04 6.57
CA THR A 307 -12.54 21.60 6.69
C THR A 307 -13.56 20.48 6.79
N VAL A 308 -14.52 20.60 7.70
CA VAL A 308 -15.60 19.64 7.90
C VAL A 308 -16.96 20.36 7.90
N PRO A 309 -18.07 19.67 7.56
CA PRO A 309 -19.41 20.24 7.66
C PRO A 309 -19.79 20.52 9.11
N THR A 310 -19.92 21.80 9.47
CA THR A 310 -20.24 22.18 10.85
C THR A 310 -21.73 22.16 11.15
N GLN A 311 -22.60 22.02 10.14
CA GLN A 311 -24.06 22.06 10.29
C GLN A 311 -24.62 20.89 11.11
N LEU A 312 -23.89 19.78 11.16
CA LEU A 312 -24.26 18.58 11.92
C LEU A 312 -23.57 18.50 13.28
N LEU A 313 -22.74 19.49 13.62
CA LEU A 313 -21.95 19.51 14.85
C LEU A 313 -22.55 20.49 15.87
N PRO A 314 -22.56 20.14 17.16
CA PRO A 314 -22.84 21.11 18.21
C PRO A 314 -21.91 22.31 18.12
N SER A 315 -22.45 23.52 18.25
CA SER A 315 -21.72 24.78 18.01
C SER A 315 -20.43 24.90 18.83
N TRP A 316 -20.44 24.37 20.07
CA TRP A 316 -19.29 24.37 20.97
C TRP A 316 -18.10 23.55 20.46
N SER A 317 -18.35 22.51 19.66
CA SER A 317 -17.31 21.59 19.18
C SER A 317 -16.51 22.14 17.99
N VAL A 318 -17.06 23.14 17.28
CA VAL A 318 -16.48 23.66 16.03
C VAL A 318 -15.06 24.22 16.25
N GLY A 319 -14.84 24.93 17.35
CA GLY A 319 -13.52 25.48 17.69
C GLY A 319 -12.47 24.44 18.06
N LEU A 320 -12.88 23.20 18.35
CA LEU A 320 -11.99 22.10 18.75
C LEU A 320 -11.52 21.27 17.54
N LEU A 321 -12.16 21.44 16.38
CA LEU A 321 -11.86 20.68 15.18
C LEU A 321 -10.41 20.91 14.72
N PRO A 322 -9.69 19.84 14.32
CA PRO A 322 -8.34 19.97 13.81
C PRO A 322 -8.35 20.70 12.45
N THR A 323 -7.40 21.61 12.28
CA THR A 323 -7.06 22.23 11.00
C THR A 323 -5.89 21.52 10.33
N ASP A 324 -5.01 20.89 11.10
CA ASP A 324 -3.81 20.23 10.60
C ASP A 324 -3.56 18.92 11.36
N VAL A 325 -3.16 17.91 10.62
CA VAL A 325 -2.86 16.56 11.11
C VAL A 325 -1.57 16.09 10.44
N ASP A 326 -0.62 15.60 11.22
CA ASP A 326 0.60 14.95 10.75
C ASP A 326 0.81 13.72 11.62
N LEU A 327 0.43 12.53 11.15
CA LEU A 327 0.54 11.28 11.90
C LEU A 327 1.64 10.43 11.29
N ASN A 328 2.61 10.01 12.09
CA ASN A 328 3.76 9.22 11.65
C ASN A 328 3.84 7.94 12.48
N PHE A 329 3.80 6.79 11.81
CA PHE A 329 3.86 5.49 12.46
C PHE A 329 4.74 4.54 11.66
N GLY A 330 5.19 3.48 12.31
CA GLY A 330 6.12 2.55 11.68
C GLY A 330 6.51 1.38 12.55
N GLY A 331 7.51 0.65 12.07
CA GLY A 331 8.17 -0.41 12.81
C GLY A 331 9.68 -0.35 12.62
N ALA A 332 10.39 -0.89 13.60
CA ALA A 332 11.84 -1.00 13.62
C ALA A 332 12.27 -2.36 14.18
N ASN A 333 13.56 -2.70 14.06
CA ASN A 333 14.11 -4.00 14.48
C ASN A 333 13.45 -5.19 13.79
N ILE A 334 13.04 -5.03 12.52
CA ILE A 334 12.39 -6.09 11.76
C ILE A 334 13.46 -6.91 11.02
N ASP A 335 13.73 -8.13 11.49
CA ASP A 335 14.75 -9.03 10.91
C ASP A 335 14.17 -9.95 9.83
N LEU A 336 13.74 -9.38 8.70
CA LEU A 336 13.23 -10.17 7.58
C LEU A 336 14.32 -11.01 6.89
N ASP A 337 15.59 -10.59 6.94
CA ASP A 337 16.71 -11.30 6.32
C ASP A 337 16.91 -12.69 6.91
N SER A 338 17.00 -12.79 8.25
CA SER A 338 17.14 -14.08 8.91
C SER A 338 15.93 -14.97 8.67
N MET A 339 14.72 -14.39 8.66
CA MET A 339 13.48 -15.11 8.40
C MET A 339 13.41 -15.68 6.99
N ALA A 340 13.68 -14.84 5.99
CA ALA A 340 13.64 -15.24 4.59
C ALA A 340 14.67 -16.34 4.33
N LYS A 341 15.92 -16.18 4.80
CA LYS A 341 16.97 -17.18 4.59
C LYS A 341 16.62 -18.53 5.20
N LYS A 342 16.15 -18.54 6.46
CA LYS A 342 15.69 -19.76 7.14
C LYS A 342 14.53 -20.42 6.39
N ALA A 343 13.56 -19.64 5.92
CA ALA A 343 12.42 -20.17 5.18
C ALA A 343 12.83 -20.76 3.83
N ILE A 344 13.69 -20.07 3.08
CA ILE A 344 14.23 -20.55 1.79
C ILE A 344 15.03 -21.84 2.00
N GLU A 345 15.85 -21.92 3.04
CA GLU A 345 16.57 -23.15 3.41
C GLU A 345 15.62 -24.29 3.77
N ALA A 346 14.60 -24.02 4.58
CA ALA A 346 13.76 -25.05 5.19
C ALA A 346 12.68 -25.63 4.28
N PHE A 347 12.10 -24.85 3.35
CA PHE A 347 10.95 -25.35 2.59
C PHE A 347 11.30 -26.57 1.75
N ASP A 348 10.39 -27.54 1.69
CA ASP A 348 10.51 -28.72 0.84
C ASP A 348 9.17 -29.02 0.17
N LEU A 349 9.06 -28.69 -1.10
CA LEU A 349 7.90 -28.91 -1.96
C LEU A 349 7.55 -30.40 -2.10
N ASN A 350 8.45 -31.32 -1.72
CA ASN A 350 8.13 -32.76 -1.66
C ASN A 350 7.35 -33.14 -0.39
N LYS A 351 7.17 -32.21 0.56
CA LYS A 351 6.38 -32.37 1.77
C LYS A 351 5.09 -31.57 1.69
N ASN A 352 4.08 -32.01 2.44
CA ASN A 352 2.81 -31.31 2.58
C ASN A 352 2.43 -31.20 4.07
N PRO A 353 2.45 -30.00 4.69
CA PRO A 353 2.85 -28.73 4.09
C PRO A 353 4.36 -28.64 3.78
N PRO A 354 4.81 -27.80 2.82
CA PRO A 354 6.23 -27.64 2.49
C PRO A 354 7.10 -27.07 3.62
N LEU A 355 6.47 -26.36 4.57
CA LEU A 355 7.08 -25.91 5.82
C LEU A 355 6.28 -26.52 6.96
N SER A 356 6.97 -27.10 7.96
CA SER A 356 6.29 -27.74 9.08
C SER A 356 5.70 -26.71 10.06
N ALA A 357 4.74 -27.14 10.88
CA ALA A 357 4.15 -26.26 11.90
C ALA A 357 5.19 -25.83 12.94
N GLU A 358 6.13 -26.71 13.29
CA GLU A 358 7.23 -26.45 14.22
C GLU A 358 8.17 -25.37 13.68
N PHE A 359 8.41 -25.35 12.36
CA PHE A 359 9.17 -24.28 11.73
C PHE A 359 8.49 -22.92 11.92
N GLY A 360 7.16 -22.86 11.77
CA GLY A 360 6.40 -21.63 12.00
C GLY A 360 6.53 -21.11 13.43
N GLN A 361 6.48 -21.99 14.43
CA GLN A 361 6.69 -21.62 15.83
C GLN A 361 8.11 -21.13 16.10
N GLN A 362 9.12 -21.81 15.55
CA GLN A 362 10.51 -21.38 15.65
C GLN A 362 10.73 -20.01 15.01
N LEU A 363 10.15 -19.78 13.83
CA LEU A 363 10.27 -18.51 13.11
C LEU A 363 9.65 -17.36 13.90
N LYS A 364 8.47 -17.59 14.51
CA LYS A 364 7.84 -16.62 15.43
C LYS A 364 8.75 -16.32 16.61
N ALA A 365 9.29 -17.36 17.27
CA ALA A 365 10.20 -17.19 18.40
C ALA A 365 11.45 -16.39 18.02
N ASP A 366 12.05 -16.70 16.87
CA ASP A 366 13.22 -15.99 16.33
C ASP A 366 12.91 -14.54 16.01
N PHE A 367 11.74 -14.25 15.44
CA PHE A 367 11.28 -12.87 15.19
C PHE A 367 11.12 -12.09 16.49
N MET A 368 10.41 -12.65 17.46
CA MET A 368 10.19 -12.00 18.76
C MET A 368 11.49 -11.80 19.54
N ALA A 369 12.45 -12.72 19.42
CA ALA A 369 13.78 -12.60 20.03
C ALA A 369 14.58 -11.39 19.52
N LYS A 370 14.25 -10.87 18.33
CA LYS A 370 14.85 -9.63 17.79
C LYS A 370 14.22 -8.36 18.32
N SER A 371 13.23 -8.47 19.21
CA SER A 371 12.53 -7.35 19.83
C SER A 371 12.02 -6.34 18.80
N PRO A 372 11.13 -6.78 17.87
CA PRO A 372 10.51 -5.91 16.90
C PRO A 372 9.75 -4.80 17.64
N LYS A 373 9.82 -3.60 17.07
CA LYS A 373 9.24 -2.39 17.66
C LYS A 373 8.12 -1.86 16.78
N VAL A 374 7.04 -1.42 17.42
CA VAL A 374 6.11 -0.44 16.84
C VAL A 374 6.58 0.95 17.24
N VAL A 375 6.64 1.86 16.27
CA VAL A 375 7.11 3.23 16.47
C VAL A 375 5.97 4.19 16.15
N LEU A 376 5.63 5.04 17.11
CA LEU A 376 4.86 6.26 16.88
C LEU A 376 5.90 7.37 16.69
N GLY A 377 6.17 7.68 15.43
CA GLY A 377 7.01 8.84 15.10
C GLY A 377 6.32 10.13 15.55
N HIS A 378 7.10 11.21 15.63
CA HIS A 378 6.57 12.51 16.02
C HIS A 378 5.33 12.87 15.19
N SER A 379 4.19 12.95 15.87
CA SER A 379 2.87 13.13 15.29
C SER A 379 2.20 14.33 15.91
N THR A 380 1.47 15.13 15.14
CA THR A 380 0.77 16.32 15.64
C THR A 380 -0.67 16.40 15.14
N VAL A 381 -1.54 16.91 15.99
CA VAL A 381 -2.92 17.32 15.66
C VAL A 381 -3.11 18.73 16.19
N LYS A 382 -3.50 19.66 15.30
CA LYS A 382 -3.51 21.09 15.62
C LYS A 382 -4.84 21.72 15.24
N ASN A 383 -5.25 22.68 16.04
CA ASN A 383 -6.26 23.67 15.69
C ASN A 383 -5.70 25.07 16.02
N LYS A 384 -6.56 26.11 16.00
CA LYS A 384 -6.13 27.49 16.25
C LYS A 384 -5.49 27.73 17.62
N ASP A 385 -5.95 27.02 18.65
CA ASP A 385 -5.63 27.32 20.06
C ASP A 385 -4.90 26.18 20.77
N THR A 386 -4.84 24.99 20.15
CA THR A 386 -4.28 23.77 20.75
C THR A 386 -3.47 23.00 19.72
N GLU A 387 -2.34 22.47 20.18
CA GLU A 387 -1.53 21.49 19.46
C GLU A 387 -1.29 20.30 20.38
N ILE A 388 -1.64 19.11 19.92
CA ILE A 388 -1.36 17.83 20.57
C ILE A 388 -0.23 17.19 19.79
N ALA A 389 0.90 16.90 20.43
CA ALA A 389 2.00 16.14 19.87
C ALA A 389 2.11 14.78 20.57
N LEU A 390 2.42 13.73 19.80
CA LEU A 390 2.56 12.37 20.29
C LEU A 390 3.80 11.72 19.68
N GLU A 391 4.57 11.00 20.50
CA GLU A 391 5.68 10.17 20.05
C GLU A 391 5.89 9.00 21.02
N GLY A 392 6.42 7.88 20.54
CA GLY A 392 6.67 6.74 21.40
C GLY A 392 7.11 5.48 20.67
N GLU A 393 7.39 4.45 21.47
CA GLU A 393 7.71 3.13 20.97
C GLU A 393 7.14 2.03 21.86
N MET A 394 6.86 0.88 21.25
CA MET A 394 6.32 -0.30 21.92
C MET A 394 7.05 -1.55 21.44
N THR A 395 7.37 -2.42 22.39
CA THR A 395 7.93 -3.76 22.23
C THR A 395 6.97 -4.80 22.83
N PHE A 396 7.28 -6.08 22.65
CA PHE A 396 6.37 -7.17 23.02
C PHE A 396 7.07 -8.33 23.77
N PRO A 397 7.79 -8.08 24.89
CA PRO A 397 8.42 -9.15 25.66
C PRO A 397 7.35 -10.13 26.19
N GLY A 398 7.57 -11.43 25.99
CA GLY A 398 6.58 -12.45 26.36
C GLY A 398 5.23 -12.28 25.67
N GLU A 399 5.21 -11.68 24.48
CA GLU A 399 4.00 -11.36 23.70
C GLU A 399 3.05 -10.35 24.38
N LYS A 400 3.54 -9.62 25.39
CA LYS A 400 2.79 -8.58 26.10
C LYS A 400 3.34 -7.20 25.78
N PRO A 401 2.49 -6.18 25.58
CA PRO A 401 2.96 -4.85 25.21
C PRO A 401 3.76 -4.20 26.33
N GLU A 402 4.90 -3.63 25.98
CA GLU A 402 5.73 -2.80 26.85
C GLU A 402 6.22 -1.60 26.06
N GLY A 403 5.96 -0.38 26.54
CA GLY A 403 6.27 0.81 25.76
C GLY A 403 6.15 2.11 26.53
N SER A 404 6.62 3.17 25.88
CA SER A 404 6.55 4.54 26.36
C SER A 404 5.96 5.43 25.28
N VAL A 405 4.99 6.25 25.65
CA VAL A 405 4.38 7.26 24.79
C VAL A 405 4.42 8.59 25.52
N THR A 406 5.00 9.58 24.88
CA THR A 406 4.94 10.98 25.31
C THR A 406 3.78 11.66 24.57
N VAL A 407 2.94 12.35 25.33
CA VAL A 407 1.91 13.24 24.81
C VAL A 407 2.19 14.63 25.34
N ASP A 408 2.36 15.60 24.44
CA ASP A 408 2.51 17.00 24.77
C ASP A 408 1.31 17.79 24.25
N VAL A 409 0.78 18.70 25.06
CA VAL A 409 -0.30 19.60 24.64
C VAL A 409 0.07 21.05 24.90
N ALA A 410 0.16 21.82 23.82
CA ALA A 410 0.21 23.27 23.88
C ALA A 410 -1.23 23.84 23.93
N GLY A 411 -1.46 24.86 24.76
CA GLY A 411 -2.76 25.53 24.84
C GLY A 411 -3.86 24.75 25.57
N PHE A 412 -3.50 23.75 26.40
CA PHE A 412 -4.48 22.97 27.16
C PHE A 412 -5.42 23.83 28.02
N ASP A 413 -4.92 24.91 28.60
CA ASP A 413 -5.73 25.81 29.43
C ASP A 413 -6.81 26.52 28.62
N LYS A 414 -6.51 26.92 27.38
CA LYS A 414 -7.51 27.47 26.45
C LYS A 414 -8.58 26.44 26.08
N LEU A 415 -8.19 25.17 25.94
CA LEU A 415 -9.14 24.08 25.70
C LEU A 415 -10.10 23.95 26.89
N VAL A 416 -9.59 23.97 28.12
CA VAL A 416 -10.43 23.91 29.34
C VAL A 416 -11.33 25.14 29.45
N GLU A 417 -10.82 26.34 29.19
CA GLU A 417 -11.60 27.58 29.16
C GLU A 417 -12.73 27.50 28.12
N GLY A 418 -12.45 26.98 26.92
CA GLY A 418 -13.44 26.75 25.88
C GLY A 418 -14.56 25.80 26.30
N LEU A 419 -14.20 24.68 26.96
CA LEU A 419 -15.20 23.74 27.51
C LEU A 419 -16.03 24.37 28.63
N GLN A 420 -15.41 25.15 29.52
CA GLN A 420 -16.10 25.87 30.60
C GLN A 420 -17.08 26.92 30.08
N GLU A 421 -16.69 27.66 29.03
CA GLU A 421 -17.57 28.63 28.39
C GLU A 421 -18.77 27.93 27.73
N ALA A 422 -18.51 26.87 26.96
CA ALA A 422 -19.55 26.08 26.32
C ALA A 422 -20.54 25.46 27.32
N ALA A 423 -20.05 25.00 28.48
CA ALA A 423 -20.86 24.43 29.55
C ALA A 423 -21.90 25.42 30.13
N LYS A 424 -21.72 26.74 29.95
CA LYS A 424 -22.71 27.74 30.39
C LYS A 424 -24.02 27.69 29.59
N SER A 425 -23.93 27.33 28.31
CA SER A 425 -25.09 27.24 27.41
C SER A 425 -25.47 25.80 27.06
N GLU A 426 -24.55 24.85 27.19
CA GLU A 426 -24.72 23.44 26.80
C GLU A 426 -24.48 22.52 28.01
N PRO A 427 -25.53 22.12 28.75
CA PRO A 427 -25.39 21.35 30.00
C PRO A 427 -24.61 20.05 29.83
N GLU A 428 -24.74 19.40 28.67
CA GLU A 428 -24.00 18.19 28.29
C GLU A 428 -22.48 18.38 28.27
N VAL A 429 -21.98 19.60 28.05
CA VAL A 429 -20.54 19.89 28.05
C VAL A 429 -19.97 19.93 29.47
N SER A 430 -20.80 20.19 30.47
CA SER A 430 -20.38 20.26 31.89
C SER A 430 -19.73 18.96 32.38
N GLN A 431 -20.05 17.82 31.77
CA GLN A 431 -19.44 16.54 32.14
C GLN A 431 -17.97 16.42 31.72
N TYR A 432 -17.52 17.17 30.71
CA TYR A 432 -16.15 17.09 30.19
C TYR A 432 -15.17 17.99 30.95
N VAL A 433 -15.65 19.07 31.60
CA VAL A 433 -14.80 20.00 32.35
C VAL A 433 -14.05 19.31 33.51
N PRO A 434 -14.71 18.54 34.40
CA PRO A 434 -14.01 17.81 35.45
C PRO A 434 -12.99 16.80 34.91
N VAL A 435 -13.29 16.14 33.78
CA VAL A 435 -12.39 15.19 33.14
C VAL A 435 -11.13 15.88 32.62
N ALA A 436 -11.28 17.02 31.94
CA ALA A 436 -10.14 17.81 31.45
C ALA A 436 -9.26 18.33 32.60
N LEU A 437 -9.88 18.80 33.70
CA LEU A 437 -9.15 19.22 34.90
C LEU A 437 -8.41 18.06 35.57
N MET A 438 -9.02 16.87 35.62
CA MET A 438 -8.38 15.66 36.12
C MET A 438 -7.17 15.28 35.25
N ALA A 439 -7.32 15.30 33.92
CA ALA A 439 -6.22 15.04 32.99
C ALA A 439 -5.06 16.03 33.20
N LYS A 440 -5.35 17.33 33.34
CA LYS A 440 -4.35 18.36 33.70
C LYS A 440 -3.61 18.02 34.98
N GLY A 441 -4.29 17.48 36.00
CA GLY A 441 -3.69 17.09 37.27
C GLY A 441 -2.64 15.99 37.17
N PHE A 442 -2.71 15.14 36.14
CA PHE A 442 -1.68 14.12 35.86
C PHE A 442 -0.54 14.64 34.97
N GLY A 443 -0.74 15.78 34.31
CA GLY A 443 0.22 16.38 33.40
C GLY A 443 1.33 17.13 34.14
N LYS A 444 2.52 17.13 33.57
CA LYS A 444 3.64 17.95 34.02
C LYS A 444 3.70 19.21 33.18
N THR A 445 3.69 20.38 33.80
CA THR A 445 3.87 21.64 33.07
C THR A 445 5.34 21.84 32.71
N LEU A 446 5.62 22.00 31.42
CA LEU A 446 6.93 22.30 30.87
C LEU A 446 7.25 23.80 30.97
N PRO A 447 8.54 24.22 30.90
CA PRO A 447 8.94 25.63 31.01
C PRO A 447 8.31 26.57 29.98
N ASP A 448 7.92 26.04 28.82
CA ASP A 448 7.25 26.77 27.75
C ASP A 448 5.71 26.80 27.88
N GLY A 449 5.17 26.24 28.97
CA GLY A 449 3.74 26.23 29.28
C GLY A 449 2.98 25.04 28.68
N ARG A 450 3.63 24.12 27.96
CA ARG A 450 3.00 22.86 27.52
C ARG A 450 2.71 21.93 28.70
N LEU A 451 1.70 21.08 28.57
CA LEU A 451 1.48 19.94 29.47
C LEU A 451 2.00 18.66 28.84
N GLU A 452 2.80 17.91 29.58
CA GLU A 452 3.43 16.66 29.17
C GLU A 452 2.87 15.48 29.99
N TRP A 453 2.54 14.39 29.30
CA TRP A 453 2.25 13.09 29.90
C TRP A 453 3.17 12.04 29.28
N ILE A 454 4.10 11.52 30.08
CA ILE A 454 4.90 10.35 29.72
C ILE A 454 4.18 9.12 30.26
N VAL A 455 3.50 8.40 29.39
CA VAL A 455 2.77 7.17 29.69
C VAL A 455 3.70 5.99 29.47
N ASN A 456 4.00 5.24 30.53
CA ASN A 456 4.78 4.01 30.43
C ASN A 456 3.89 2.82 30.80
N ALA A 457 3.77 1.87 29.88
CA ALA A 457 3.11 0.59 30.09
C ALA A 457 4.16 -0.53 30.12
N LYS A 458 4.03 -1.46 31.08
CA LYS A 458 4.91 -2.61 31.20
C LYS A 458 4.19 -3.90 30.80
N ALA A 459 4.98 -4.93 30.47
CA ALA A 459 4.45 -6.24 30.12
C ALA A 459 3.66 -6.93 31.24
N ASP A 460 3.83 -6.52 32.49
CA ASP A 460 3.00 -6.99 33.62
C ASP A 460 1.62 -6.32 33.69
N GLY A 461 1.29 -5.45 32.73
CA GLY A 461 0.01 -4.74 32.66
C GLY A 461 -0.03 -3.45 33.50
N SER A 462 1.04 -3.10 34.22
CA SER A 462 1.11 -1.85 34.98
C SER A 462 1.28 -0.63 34.07
N VAL A 463 0.68 0.49 34.48
CA VAL A 463 0.72 1.76 33.76
C VAL A 463 1.09 2.88 34.72
N THR A 464 2.07 3.68 34.32
CA THR A 464 2.47 4.90 35.02
C THR A 464 2.35 6.10 34.11
N VAL A 465 2.05 7.26 34.69
CA VAL A 465 2.03 8.55 34.01
C VAL A 465 2.92 9.50 34.78
N ASN A 466 3.97 10.02 34.14
CA ASN A 466 4.97 10.88 34.78
C ASN A 466 5.57 10.26 36.07
N GLY A 467 5.71 8.94 36.09
CA GLY A 467 6.20 8.17 37.24
C GLY A 467 5.16 7.85 38.32
N VAL A 468 3.94 8.38 38.22
CA VAL A 468 2.83 8.09 39.13
C VAL A 468 2.09 6.84 38.67
N MET A 469 1.86 5.89 39.58
CA MET A 469 1.12 4.66 39.29
C MET A 469 -0.36 4.97 39.02
N LEU A 470 -0.85 4.60 37.84
CA LEU A 470 -2.25 4.72 37.45
C LEU A 470 -2.97 3.37 37.50
N LYS A 471 -2.30 2.31 37.06
CA LYS A 471 -2.79 0.93 37.12
C LYS A 471 -1.66 0.02 37.64
N PRO A 472 -1.87 -0.74 38.73
CA PRO A 472 -0.89 -1.71 39.20
C PRO A 472 -0.74 -2.87 38.20
N ALA A 473 0.28 -3.72 38.42
CA ALA A 473 0.44 -4.94 37.65
C ALA A 473 -0.82 -5.82 37.73
N ASP A 474 -1.13 -6.51 36.64
CA ASP A 474 -2.22 -7.47 36.63
C ASP A 474 -1.92 -8.62 37.63
N PRO A 475 -2.94 -9.18 38.30
CA PRO A 475 -2.75 -10.31 39.19
C PRO A 475 -2.07 -11.46 38.43
N ALA A 476 -1.13 -12.16 39.08
CA ALA A 476 -0.57 -13.38 38.52
C ALA A 476 -1.71 -14.39 38.33
N VAL A 477 -1.86 -14.90 37.10
CA VAL A 477 -2.75 -16.04 36.84
C VAL A 477 -2.01 -17.27 37.38
N ASP A 478 -2.58 -17.92 38.38
CA ASP A 478 -2.03 -19.14 38.95
C ASP A 478 -2.39 -20.31 38.02
N ASP A 479 -1.46 -20.67 37.15
CA ASP A 479 -1.57 -21.89 36.32
C ASP A 479 -1.13 -23.08 37.20
N GLY A 480 -2.00 -23.50 38.13
CA GLY A 480 -1.69 -24.57 39.09
C GLY A 480 -2.90 -25.18 39.80
N ASP A 481 -3.22 -26.41 39.37
CA ASP A 481 -3.96 -27.48 40.04
C ASP A 481 -5.50 -27.41 40.12
N GLY A 482 -6.12 -28.36 39.43
CA GLY A 482 -7.50 -28.74 39.64
C GLY A 482 -7.68 -29.53 40.93
N ASP A 483 -8.90 -29.48 41.47
CA ASP A 483 -9.59 -30.69 41.92
C ASP A 483 -11.09 -30.46 41.90
N ASP A 484 -11.79 -31.54 41.57
CA ASP A 484 -13.23 -31.70 41.56
C ASP A 484 -13.88 -31.27 42.90
N ASP A 485 -15.02 -30.59 42.85
CA ASP A 485 -16.22 -31.20 43.46
C ASP A 485 -17.53 -30.68 42.84
N SER A 486 -18.38 -31.67 42.70
CA SER A 486 -19.71 -31.79 42.12
C SER A 486 -20.82 -30.95 42.75
N GLY A 487 -21.84 -30.63 41.94
CA GLY A 487 -23.13 -30.16 42.43
C GLY A 487 -24.03 -29.51 41.38
N ASP A 488 -24.71 -30.35 40.58
CA ASP A 488 -26.05 -30.16 39.97
C ASP A 488 -26.90 -29.01 40.60
N ASP A 489 -27.71 -28.19 39.91
CA ASP A 489 -28.53 -28.42 38.73
C ASP A 489 -29.16 -27.07 38.25
N SER A 490 -29.48 -27.04 36.96
CA SER A 490 -30.57 -26.31 36.29
C SER A 490 -30.53 -24.79 36.04
N GLY A 491 -30.75 -24.40 34.77
CA GLY A 491 -31.31 -23.08 34.43
C GLY A 491 -30.80 -22.45 33.13
N GLY A 492 -31.04 -23.10 31.99
CA GLY A 492 -30.46 -22.73 30.69
C GLY A 492 -30.85 -21.38 30.07
N ALA A 493 -30.08 -21.00 29.05
CA ALA A 493 -30.55 -20.49 27.76
C ALA A 493 -29.33 -20.35 26.84
N GLY A 494 -29.27 -21.18 25.80
CA GLY A 494 -28.21 -21.10 24.82
C GLY A 494 -28.38 -19.93 23.85
N ALA A 495 -27.27 -19.47 23.29
CA ALA A 495 -27.22 -19.00 21.92
C ALA A 495 -25.84 -19.35 21.36
N LYS A 496 -25.86 -20.30 20.42
CA LYS A 496 -24.75 -20.71 19.58
C LYS A 496 -24.27 -19.52 18.76
N LEU A 497 -22.96 -19.27 18.78
CA LEU A 497 -22.30 -18.57 17.68
C LEU A 497 -21.68 -19.63 16.78
N ASN A 498 -22.10 -19.62 15.52
CA ASN A 498 -21.46 -20.28 14.38
C ASN A 498 -22.19 -19.77 13.12
N PRO A 499 -21.54 -19.75 11.97
CA PRO A 499 -20.25 -19.17 11.60
C PRO A 499 -20.42 -17.84 10.82
#